data_AF-A0A556QWU5-F1
#
_entry.id   AF-A0A556QWU5-F1
#
_cell.length_a   1.000
_cell.length_b   1.000
_cell.length_c   1.000
_cell.angle_alpha   90.00
_cell.angle_beta   90.00
_cell.angle_gamma   90.00
#
_symmetry.space_group_name_H-M   'P 1'
#
loop_
_entity.id
_entity.type
_entity.pdbx_description
1 polymer ?
#
loop_
_entity_poly.entity_id
_entity_poly.type
_entity_poly.pdbx_seq_one_letter_code
_entity_poly.pdbx_strand_id
1 'polypeptide(L)'
;MTPFEMEKYESLRRKNGSNGYREVFIKEMGDSNIWLLHTSLWEHALLTSRPDERNAITRLIQAKGDAQLGIAEWVDGQQKLQTK
;
A
#
# COMPACT_ATOMS: atom_id res chain seq x y z
N MET A 1 -8.81 31.04 17.48
CA MET A 1 -8.42 29.92 16.62
C MET A 1 -8.83 30.26 15.20
N THR A 2 -7.88 30.70 14.37
CA THR A 2 -8.13 31.01 12.96
C THR A 2 -8.37 29.73 12.15
N PRO A 3 -9.06 29.78 11.00
CA PRO A 3 -9.27 28.62 10.12
C PRO A 3 -7.97 27.97 9.60
N PHE A 4 -6.81 28.56 9.87
CA PHE A 4 -5.49 28.10 9.43
C PHE A 4 -4.64 27.54 10.58
N GLU A 5 -5.17 27.52 11.80
CA GLU A 5 -4.50 26.90 12.96
C GLU A 5 -4.73 25.38 12.92
N MET A 6 -3.98 24.68 12.06
CA MET A 6 -3.90 23.21 12.11
C MET A 6 -3.13 22.76 13.36
N GLU A 7 -3.81 22.03 14.24
CA GLU A 7 -3.19 21.36 15.37
C GLU A 7 -2.67 20.00 14.88
N LYS A 8 -1.35 19.89 14.66
CA LYS A 8 -0.71 18.68 14.12
C LYS A 8 -0.82 17.52 15.12
N TYR A 9 -1.78 16.61 14.91
CA TYR A 9 -1.83 15.35 15.64
C TYR A 9 -0.96 14.29 14.97
N GLU A 10 -0.01 13.76 15.74
CA GLU A 10 1.20 13.06 15.30
C GLU A 10 1.03 11.53 15.23
N SER A 11 -0.08 10.99 14.71
CA SER A 11 -0.23 9.53 14.60
C SER A 11 -0.45 9.06 13.16
N LEU A 12 0.64 8.68 12.50
CA LEU A 12 0.62 7.83 11.30
C LEU A 12 0.67 6.37 11.76
N ARG A 13 -0.43 5.62 11.60
CA ARG A 13 -0.40 4.16 11.78
C ARG A 13 -0.17 3.50 10.44
N ARG A 14 0.69 2.48 10.39
CA ARG A 14 1.00 1.74 9.16
C ARG A 14 0.77 0.25 9.37
N LYS A 15 0.18 -0.38 8.36
CA LYS A 15 0.22 -1.82 8.15
C LYS A 15 1.02 -2.07 6.89
N ASN A 16 2.05 -2.91 6.97
CA ASN A 16 2.88 -3.26 5.82
C ASN A 16 2.32 -4.49 5.09
N GLY A 17 2.75 -4.69 3.85
CA GLY A 17 2.39 -5.85 3.02
C GLY A 17 1.40 -5.52 1.92
N SER A 18 1.01 -6.53 1.15
CA SER A 18 0.12 -6.39 -0.02
C SER A 18 -1.30 -5.92 0.31
N ASN A 19 -1.75 -6.07 1.56
CA ASN A 19 -2.98 -5.49 2.12
C ASN A 19 -2.69 -4.36 3.12
N GLY A 20 -1.51 -3.76 2.99
CA GLY A 20 -1.05 -2.68 3.83
C GLY A 20 -1.83 -1.39 3.59
N TYR A 21 -1.76 -0.52 4.58
CA TYR A 21 -2.38 0.79 4.52
C TYR A 21 -1.65 1.77 5.44
N ARG A 22 -1.89 3.05 5.23
CA ARG A 22 -1.51 4.13 6.14
C ARG A 22 -2.76 4.82 6.63
N GLU A 23 -2.93 4.87 7.95
CA GLU A 23 -3.96 5.66 8.61
C GLU A 23 -3.38 7.02 8.96
N VAL A 24 -4.01 8.07 8.44
CA VAL A 24 -3.68 9.46 8.74
C VAL A 24 -4.84 10.06 9.51
N PHE A 25 -4.55 10.50 10.73
CA PHE A 25 -5.51 11.25 11.54
C PHE A 25 -5.36 12.74 11.25
N ILE A 26 -6.45 13.40 10.87
CA ILE A 26 -6.49 14.84 10.62
C ILE A 26 -7.57 15.43 11.51
N LYS A 27 -7.16 16.36 12.38
CA LYS A 27 -8.06 17.17 13.20
C LYS A 27 -8.03 18.60 12.68
N GLU A 28 -9.18 19.10 12.29
CA GLU A 28 -9.35 20.47 11.82
C GLU A 28 -10.48 21.11 12.65
N MET A 29 -10.13 22.09 13.48
CA MET A 29 -11.05 22.72 14.43
C MET A 29 -11.76 21.69 15.35
N GLY A 30 -13.09 21.57 15.25
CA GLY A 30 -13.92 20.65 16.02
C GLY A 30 -14.11 19.28 15.37
N ASP A 31 -13.63 19.10 14.14
CA ASP A 31 -13.83 17.87 13.37
C ASP A 31 -12.56 17.01 13.37
N SER A 32 -12.76 15.69 13.39
CA SER A 32 -11.69 14.70 13.37
C SER A 32 -12.01 13.63 12.34
N ASN A 33 -11.11 13.43 11.39
CA ASN A 33 -11.25 12.46 10.32
C ASN A 33 -10.07 11.48 10.31
N ILE A 34 -10.35 10.22 10.02
CA ILE A 34 -9.33 9.19 9.78
C ILE A 34 -9.36 8.86 8.29
N TRP A 35 -8.22 9.05 7.63
CA TRP A 35 -8.03 8.70 6.23
C TRP A 35 -7.22 7.41 6.13
N LEU A 36 -7.76 6.45 5.38
CA LEU A 36 -7.08 5.20 5.04
C LEU A 36 -6.51 5.33 3.62
N LEU A 37 -5.18 5.42 3.54
CA LEU A 37 -4.44 5.42 2.29
C LEU A 37 -3.94 4.01 2.01
N HIS A 38 -4.47 3.40 0.96
CA HIS A 38 -4.01 2.11 0.46
C HIS A 38 -2.97 2.30 -0.63
N THR A 39 -1.91 1.49 -0.59
CA THR A 39 -0.97 1.39 -1.72
C THR A 39 -1.57 0.44 -2.75
N SER A 40 -1.52 0.80 -4.04
CA SER A 40 -1.93 -0.13 -5.09
C SER A 40 -1.06 -1.39 -5.05
N LEU A 41 -1.64 -2.56 -5.34
CA LEU A 41 -0.86 -3.80 -5.46
C LEU A 41 0.25 -3.71 -6.52
N TRP A 42 0.03 -2.91 -7.56
CA TRP A 42 1.04 -2.62 -8.59
C TRP A 42 2.22 -1.83 -8.02
N GLU A 43 1.94 -0.75 -7.29
CA GLU A 43 2.97 0.07 -6.64
C GLU A 43 3.72 -0.74 -5.58
N HIS A 44 3.00 -1.57 -4.82
CA HIS A 44 3.60 -2.47 -3.84
C HIS A 44 4.52 -3.48 -4.52
N ALA A 45 4.11 -4.12 -5.61
CA ALA A 45 4.95 -5.06 -6.35
C ALA A 45 6.25 -4.42 -6.88
N LEU A 46 6.18 -3.17 -7.32
CA LEU A 46 7.34 -2.42 -7.82
C LEU A 46 8.30 -2.00 -6.71
N LEU A 47 7.77 -1.65 -5.53
CA LEU A 47 8.54 -1.01 -4.46
C LEU A 47 8.80 -1.91 -3.24
N THR A 48 8.27 -3.13 -3.23
CA THR A 48 8.40 -4.02 -2.08
C THR A 48 9.86 -4.36 -1.79
N SER A 49 10.27 -4.12 -0.55
CA SER A 49 11.57 -4.53 -0.02
C SER A 49 11.52 -5.91 0.63
N ARG A 50 10.35 -6.56 0.64
CA ARG A 50 10.16 -7.88 1.25
C ARG A 50 10.83 -8.96 0.40
N PRO A 51 11.83 -9.70 0.93
CA PRO A 51 12.58 -10.66 0.13
C PRO A 51 11.73 -11.80 -0.44
N ASP A 52 10.74 -12.28 0.30
CA ASP A 52 9.80 -13.33 -0.11
C ASP A 52 8.97 -12.89 -1.33
N GLU A 53 8.34 -11.73 -1.25
CA GLU A 53 7.53 -11.17 -2.33
C GLU A 53 8.39 -10.81 -3.54
N ARG A 54 9.53 -10.13 -3.33
CA ARG A 54 10.45 -9.76 -4.40
C ARG A 54 10.95 -10.99 -5.15
N ASN A 55 11.36 -12.04 -4.44
CA ASN A 55 11.83 -13.27 -5.08
C ASN A 55 10.71 -13.98 -5.85
N ALA A 56 9.47 -13.96 -5.35
CA ALA A 56 8.32 -14.49 -6.08
C ALA A 56 8.06 -13.71 -7.38
N ILE A 57 8.08 -12.38 -7.31
CA ILE A 57 7.92 -11.49 -8.48
C ILE A 57 9.06 -11.74 -9.48
N THR A 58 10.31 -11.77 -9.05
CA THR A 58 11.46 -12.04 -9.94
C THR A 58 11.32 -13.37 -10.66
N ARG A 59 10.86 -14.44 -9.99
CA ARG A 59 10.61 -15.74 -10.63
C ARG A 59 9.52 -15.67 -11.70
N LEU A 60 8.44 -14.93 -11.45
CA LEU A 60 7.37 -14.73 -12.42
C LEU A 60 7.87 -13.94 -13.64
N ILE A 61 8.66 -12.89 -13.42
CA ILE A 61 9.29 -12.12 -14.50
C ILE A 61 10.19 -13.01 -15.36
N GLN A 62 11.04 -13.83 -14.73
CA GLN A 62 11.90 -14.77 -15.43
C GLN A 62 11.11 -15.82 -16.23
N ALA A 63 10.02 -16.34 -15.65
CA ALA A 63 9.18 -17.34 -16.31
C ALA A 63 8.41 -16.78 -17.53
N LYS A 64 8.04 -15.50 -17.49
CA LYS A 64 7.31 -14.85 -18.59
C LYS A 64 8.22 -14.19 -19.63
N GLY A 65 9.47 -13.93 -19.27
CA GLY A 65 10.38 -13.12 -20.09
C GLY A 65 9.99 -11.64 -20.19
N ASP A 66 8.98 -11.22 -19.44
CA ASP A 66 8.42 -9.87 -19.46
C ASP A 66 8.08 -9.41 -18.03
N ALA A 67 8.59 -8.24 -17.66
CA ALA A 67 8.43 -7.69 -16.32
C ALA A 67 6.97 -7.33 -16.01
N GLN A 68 6.26 -6.75 -16.98
CA GLN A 68 4.87 -6.33 -16.82
C GLN A 68 3.96 -7.54 -16.64
N LEU A 69 4.15 -8.61 -17.43
CA LEU A 69 3.40 -9.85 -17.31
C LEU A 69 3.69 -10.58 -15.98
N GLY A 70 4.95 -10.61 -15.55
CA GLY A 70 5.33 -11.21 -14.27
C GLY A 70 4.71 -10.48 -13.06
N ILE A 71 4.71 -9.14 -13.09
CA ILE A 71 4.07 -8.33 -12.06
C ILE A 71 2.54 -8.48 -12.11
N ALA A 72 1.93 -8.48 -13.30
CA ALA A 72 0.49 -8.65 -13.47
C ALA A 72 0.00 -9.97 -12.85
N GLU A 73 0.72 -11.06 -13.08
CA GLU A 73 0.38 -12.37 -12.52
C GLU A 73 0.49 -12.38 -10.99
N TRP A 74 1.52 -11.72 -10.43
CA TRP A 74 1.64 -11.59 -8.99
C TRP A 74 0.49 -10.78 -8.39
N VAL A 75 0.11 -9.66 -9.01
CA VAL A 75 -1.00 -8.80 -8.58
C VAL A 75 -2.33 -9.56 -8.60
N ASP A 76 -2.63 -10.29 -9.68
CA ASP A 76 -3.84 -11.12 -9.78
C ASP A 76 -3.88 -12.19 -8.67
N GLY A 77 -2.74 -12.83 -8.37
CA GLY A 77 -2.60 -13.76 -7.25
C GLY A 77 -2.92 -13.11 -5.89
N GLN A 78 -2.43 -11.89 -5.65
CA GLN A 78 -2.71 -11.16 -4.41
C GLN A 78 -4.17 -10.73 -4.31
N GLN A 79 -4.78 -10.27 -5.40
CA GLN A 79 -6.20 -9.90 -5.41
C GLN A 79 -7.08 -11.10 -5.03
N LYS A 80 -6.81 -12.27 -5.60
CA LYS A 80 -7.54 -13.51 -5.27
C LYS A 80 -7.41 -13.94 -3.81
N LEU A 81 -6.29 -13.61 -3.15
CA LEU A 81 -6.08 -13.86 -1.72
C LEU A 81 -6.84 -12.87 -0.84
N GLN A 82 -7.14 -11.66 -1.33
CA GLN A 82 -7.89 -10.65 -0.59
C GLN A 82 -9.42 -10.82 -0.69
N THR A 83 -9.91 -11.52 -1.71
CA THR A 83 -11.36 -11.80 -1.90
C THR A 83 -11.84 -13.08 -1.20
N LYS A 84 -10.96 -13.81 -0.52
CA LYS A 84 -11.30 -14.98 0.30
C LYS A 84 -11.38 -14.61 1.78
#